data_AF-A0A0W8JJQ9-F1
#
_entry.id   AF-A0A0W8JJQ9-F1
#
_cell.length_a   1.000
_cell.length_b   1.000
_cell.length_c   1.000
_cell.angle_alpha   90.00
_cell.angle_beta   90.00
_cell.angle_gamma   90.00
#
_symmetry.space_group_name_H-M   'P 1'
#
loop_
_entity.id
_entity.type
_entity.pdbx_description
1 polymer ?
#
loop_
_entity_poly.entity_id
_entity_poly.type
_entity_poly.pdbx_seq_one_letter_code
_entity_poly.pdbx_strand_id
1 'polypeptide(L)'
;MMGMNCSKISQYVLIGISVWMIIFSAQALMGSLYGNVVHLGITRIDQSEHQMSDALVQLNQFKDGMLLWDDDNPENLSMAAYTALLNSFSAKGFEREQYLQQSDHYNWQSIRRRPLFPDGYTQETELLALWEKPFDEVIGVLNRAETFGPYEKYTAETAMNVLFKYWAQLSQQQRLNAVHYMTAHEKYGLKRWRLNEIFKVSPYKQQFCNLAVFVRLPLWTCGNLSDAVLDNSRYQEGI
;
A
#
# COMPACT_ATOMS: atom_id res chain seq x y z
N MET A 1 61.41 -9.80 -23.67
CA MET A 1 59.98 -9.67 -24.01
C MET A 1 59.16 -9.78 -22.73
N MET A 2 58.02 -9.10 -22.67
CA MET A 2 57.08 -8.99 -21.54
C MET A 2 57.41 -7.95 -20.45
N GLY A 3 57.49 -6.68 -20.85
CA GLY A 3 57.10 -5.55 -20.00
C GLY A 3 55.69 -5.13 -20.38
N MET A 4 54.67 -5.93 -20.02
CA MET A 4 53.29 -5.53 -20.25
C MET A 4 52.97 -4.42 -19.23
N ASN A 5 52.99 -3.18 -19.72
CA ASN A 5 52.83 -1.96 -18.95
C ASN A 5 51.65 -2.03 -17.96
N CYS A 6 51.97 -2.18 -16.67
CA CYS A 6 51.03 -2.10 -15.55
C CYS A 6 50.16 -0.83 -15.62
N SER A 7 50.70 0.25 -16.20
CA SER A 7 50.01 1.51 -16.51
C SER A 7 48.84 1.37 -17.51
N LYS A 8 48.96 0.52 -18.55
CA LYS A 8 47.88 0.35 -19.54
C LYS A 8 46.72 -0.46 -18.95
N ILE A 9 47.02 -1.49 -18.16
CA ILE A 9 46.02 -2.29 -17.44
C ILE A 9 45.24 -1.38 -16.47
N SER A 10 45.94 -0.50 -15.74
CA SER A 10 45.30 0.48 -14.84
C SER A 10 44.40 1.48 -15.58
N GLN A 11 44.75 1.90 -16.79
CA GLN A 11 43.92 2.81 -17.60
C GLN A 11 42.64 2.12 -18.11
N TYR A 12 42.72 0.89 -18.59
CA TYR A 12 41.53 0.13 -19.02
C TYR A 12 40.58 -0.16 -17.87
N VAL A 13 41.11 -0.46 -16.68
CA VAL A 13 40.29 -0.65 -15.47
C VAL A 13 39.59 0.65 -15.08
N LEU A 14 40.29 1.80 -15.10
CA LEU A 14 39.67 3.09 -14.80
C LEU A 14 38.57 3.46 -15.80
N ILE A 15 38.82 3.29 -17.10
CA ILE A 15 37.81 3.53 -18.15
C ILE A 15 36.61 2.60 -17.95
N GLY A 16 36.85 1.31 -17.67
CA GLY A 16 35.80 0.34 -17.39
C GLY A 16 34.93 0.75 -16.20
N ILE A 17 35.54 1.17 -15.09
CA ILE A 17 34.82 1.66 -13.90
C ILE A 17 34.04 2.93 -14.22
N SER A 18 34.62 3.88 -14.95
CA SER A 18 33.93 5.12 -15.33
C SER A 18 32.72 4.86 -16.23
N VAL A 19 32.85 3.99 -17.23
CA VAL A 19 31.74 3.61 -18.11
C VAL A 19 30.65 2.89 -17.32
N TRP A 20 31.03 1.94 -16.45
CA TRP A 20 30.08 1.24 -15.59
C TRP A 20 29.33 2.21 -14.65
N MET A 21 30.03 3.16 -14.03
CA MET A 21 29.41 4.18 -13.18
C MET A 21 28.43 5.06 -13.96
N ILE A 22 28.75 5.44 -15.21
CA ILE A 22 27.85 6.23 -16.05
C ILE A 22 26.58 5.43 -16.39
N ILE A 23 26.74 4.16 -16.79
CA ILE A 23 25.61 3.27 -17.11
C ILE A 23 24.72 3.08 -15.87
N PHE A 24 25.32 2.75 -14.73
CA PHE A 24 24.60 2.58 -13.47
C PHE A 24 23.85 3.86 -13.05
N SER A 25 24.51 5.03 -13.16
CA SER A 25 23.88 6.31 -12.81
C SER A 25 22.72 6.66 -13.74
N ALA A 26 22.86 6.39 -15.04
CA ALA A 26 21.78 6.58 -16.01
C ALA A 26 20.59 5.66 -15.73
N GLN A 27 20.85 4.37 -15.43
CA GLN A 27 19.82 3.41 -15.05
C GLN A 27 19.06 3.85 -13.80
N ALA A 28 19.78 4.20 -12.73
CA ALA A 28 19.17 4.67 -11.48
C ALA A 28 18.37 5.96 -11.67
N LEU A 29 18.88 6.91 -12.47
CA LEU A 29 18.17 8.16 -12.75
C LEU A 29 16.87 7.90 -13.53
N MET A 30 16.94 7.10 -14.60
CA MET A 30 15.76 6.78 -15.41
C MET A 30 14.74 5.97 -14.61
N GLY A 31 15.19 4.97 -13.85
CA GLY A 31 14.35 4.19 -12.94
C GLY A 31 13.62 5.08 -11.94
N SER A 32 14.32 6.03 -11.31
CA SER A 32 13.72 6.99 -10.38
C SER A 32 12.71 7.94 -11.04
N LEU A 33 13.00 8.42 -12.26
CA LEU A 33 12.07 9.27 -13.01
C LEU A 33 10.77 8.54 -13.32
N TYR A 34 10.86 7.31 -13.84
CA TYR A 34 9.68 6.48 -14.10
C TYR A 34 8.95 6.11 -12.80
N GLY A 35 9.68 5.74 -11.74
CA GLY A 35 9.11 5.45 -10.43
C GLY A 35 8.29 6.61 -9.86
N ASN A 36 8.78 7.84 -9.97
CA ASN A 36 8.02 9.03 -9.56
C ASN A 36 6.72 9.19 -10.37
N VAL A 37 6.75 8.94 -11.67
CA VAL A 37 5.53 9.03 -12.52
C VAL A 37 4.53 7.94 -12.15
N VAL A 38 5.00 6.71 -11.92
CA VAL A 38 4.16 5.59 -11.46
C VAL A 38 3.53 5.90 -10.10
N HIS A 39 4.32 6.40 -9.14
CA HIS A 39 3.84 6.78 -7.81
C HIS A 39 2.74 7.86 -7.87
N LEU A 40 2.95 8.90 -8.68
CA LEU A 40 1.93 9.94 -8.89
C LEU A 40 0.68 9.40 -9.58
N GLY A 41 0.84 8.48 -10.53
CA GLY A 41 -0.25 7.79 -11.21
C GLY A 41 -1.10 6.96 -10.25
N ILE A 42 -0.45 6.16 -9.40
CA ILE A 42 -1.08 5.40 -8.30
C ILE A 42 -1.85 6.34 -7.38
N THR A 43 -1.20 7.39 -6.90
CA THR A 43 -1.81 8.36 -5.98
C THR A 43 -3.04 9.03 -6.59
N ARG A 44 -3.02 9.32 -7.89
CA ARG A 44 -4.16 9.89 -8.61
C ARG A 44 -5.31 8.89 -8.71
N ILE A 45 -5.02 7.63 -9.03
CA ILE A 45 -6.03 6.56 -9.12
C ILE A 45 -6.71 6.34 -7.76
N ASP A 46 -5.95 6.30 -6.67
CA ASP A 46 -6.47 6.14 -5.30
C ASP A 46 -7.37 7.30 -4.83
N GLN A 47 -7.28 8.46 -5.50
CA GLN A 47 -8.06 9.66 -5.21
C GLN A 47 -9.24 9.86 -6.17
N SER A 48 -9.26 9.20 -7.33
CA SER A 48 -10.28 9.39 -8.35
C SER A 48 -11.40 8.35 -8.24
N GLU A 49 -12.66 8.79 -8.16
CA GLU A 49 -13.82 7.89 -8.15
C GLU A 49 -14.23 7.40 -9.57
N HIS A 50 -13.80 8.03 -10.67
CA HIS A 50 -14.28 7.73 -12.04
C HIS A 50 -13.15 7.77 -13.10
N GLN A 51 -13.26 6.88 -14.11
CA GLN A 51 -12.34 6.63 -15.24
C GLN A 51 -10.98 6.00 -14.90
N MET A 52 -11.01 4.81 -14.29
CA MET A 52 -9.79 4.02 -14.03
C MET A 52 -9.14 3.44 -15.30
N SER A 53 -9.88 3.11 -16.36
CA SER A 53 -9.35 2.33 -17.50
C SER A 53 -8.19 3.01 -18.23
N ASP A 54 -8.36 4.26 -18.68
CA ASP A 54 -7.32 4.96 -19.44
C ASP A 54 -6.11 5.32 -18.57
N ALA A 55 -6.36 5.64 -17.29
CA ALA A 55 -5.32 5.90 -16.30
C ALA A 55 -4.50 4.63 -16.02
N LEU A 56 -5.14 3.46 -15.92
CA LEU A 56 -4.47 2.17 -15.72
C LEU A 56 -3.63 1.77 -16.93
N VAL A 57 -4.09 2.03 -18.16
CA VAL A 57 -3.29 1.76 -19.37
C VAL A 57 -2.01 2.58 -19.36
N GLN A 58 -2.09 3.89 -19.08
CA GLN A 58 -0.91 4.74 -18.96
C GLN A 58 0.00 4.30 -17.81
N LEU A 59 -0.57 3.96 -16.65
CA LEU A 59 0.18 3.48 -15.50
C LEU A 59 0.97 2.21 -15.84
N ASN A 60 0.36 1.26 -16.57
CA ASN A 60 1.05 0.04 -17.00
C ASN A 60 2.24 0.34 -17.93
N GLN A 61 2.11 1.29 -18.87
CA GLN A 61 3.21 1.70 -19.73
C GLN A 61 4.38 2.30 -18.93
N PHE A 62 4.09 3.16 -17.95
CA PHE A 62 5.12 3.72 -17.08
C PHE A 62 5.75 2.68 -16.16
N LYS A 63 4.95 1.73 -15.65
CA LYS A 63 5.43 0.59 -14.85
C LYS A 63 6.37 -0.30 -15.67
N ASP A 64 6.04 -0.60 -16.92
CA ASP A 64 6.93 -1.38 -17.80
C ASP A 64 8.23 -0.62 -18.09
N GLY A 65 8.15 0.70 -18.30
CA GLY A 65 9.34 1.56 -18.43
C GLY A 65 10.20 1.59 -17.17
N MET A 66 9.59 1.71 -15.99
CA MET A 66 10.26 1.68 -14.69
C MET A 66 11.05 0.38 -14.51
N LEU A 67 10.43 -0.77 -14.74
CA LEU A 67 11.07 -2.08 -14.61
C LEU A 67 12.15 -2.30 -15.69
N LEU A 68 11.99 -1.76 -16.91
CA LEU A 68 13.02 -1.84 -17.93
C LEU A 68 14.34 -1.16 -17.49
N TRP A 69 14.24 -0.08 -16.71
CA TRP A 69 15.40 0.69 -16.26
C TRP A 69 15.98 0.23 -14.92
N ASP A 70 15.14 -0.27 -14.02
CA ASP A 70 15.53 -0.64 -12.65
C ASP A 70 14.54 -1.67 -12.06
N ASP A 71 14.65 -2.93 -12.52
CA ASP A 71 13.82 -4.07 -12.10
C ASP A 71 14.18 -4.65 -10.73
N ASP A 72 15.39 -4.36 -10.23
CA ASP A 72 15.90 -4.92 -8.97
C ASP A 72 15.64 -4.00 -7.76
N ASN A 73 15.11 -2.81 -7.98
CA ASN A 73 14.79 -1.86 -6.92
C ASN A 73 13.52 -2.27 -6.15
N PRO A 74 13.58 -2.43 -4.82
CA PRO A 74 12.45 -2.89 -4.02
C PRO A 74 11.24 -1.95 -4.07
N GLU A 75 11.45 -0.65 -4.22
CA GLU A 75 10.36 0.32 -4.30
C GLU A 75 9.63 0.21 -5.65
N ASN A 76 10.38 0.11 -6.75
CA ASN A 76 9.81 -0.13 -8.08
C ASN A 76 9.03 -1.44 -8.13
N LEU A 77 9.58 -2.51 -7.54
CA LEU A 77 8.91 -3.80 -7.43
C LEU A 77 7.59 -3.70 -6.63
N SER A 78 7.59 -2.94 -5.52
CA SER A 78 6.37 -2.68 -4.74
C SER A 78 5.33 -1.88 -5.54
N MET A 79 5.75 -0.87 -6.31
CA MET A 79 4.85 -0.13 -7.18
C MET A 79 4.29 -0.99 -8.33
N ALA A 80 5.11 -1.89 -8.88
CA ALA A 80 4.68 -2.84 -9.90
C ALA A 80 3.67 -3.86 -9.35
N ALA A 81 3.88 -4.34 -8.12
CA ALA A 81 2.94 -5.17 -7.41
C ALA A 81 1.59 -4.47 -7.23
N TYR A 82 1.59 -3.24 -6.68
CA TYR A 82 0.35 -2.46 -6.52
C TYR A 82 -0.34 -2.17 -7.86
N THR A 83 0.42 -1.89 -8.92
CA THR A 83 -0.16 -1.67 -10.25
C THR A 83 -0.87 -2.92 -10.77
N ALA A 84 -0.28 -4.11 -10.57
CA ALA A 84 -0.93 -5.38 -10.90
C ALA A 84 -2.18 -5.61 -10.04
N LEU A 85 -2.13 -5.30 -8.74
CA LEU A 85 -3.29 -5.35 -7.86
C LEU A 85 -4.43 -4.45 -8.37
N LEU A 86 -4.14 -3.21 -8.78
CA LEU A 86 -5.14 -2.30 -9.34
C LEU A 86 -5.77 -2.85 -10.63
N ASN A 87 -4.98 -3.45 -11.52
CA ASN A 87 -5.50 -4.11 -12.72
C ASN A 87 -6.48 -5.25 -12.36
N SER A 88 -6.21 -5.98 -11.28
CA SER A 88 -7.08 -7.07 -10.82
C SER A 88 -8.50 -6.62 -10.46
N PHE A 89 -8.68 -5.37 -10.02
CA PHE A 89 -10.00 -4.81 -9.68
C PHE A 89 -10.84 -4.48 -10.91
N SER A 90 -10.21 -4.25 -12.06
CA SER A 90 -10.91 -4.02 -13.34
C SER A 90 -11.13 -5.31 -14.15
N ALA A 91 -10.36 -6.36 -13.87
CA ALA A 91 -10.40 -7.65 -14.57
C ALA A 91 -11.42 -8.63 -13.97
N LYS A 92 -11.73 -9.71 -14.71
CA LYS A 92 -12.63 -10.78 -14.25
C LYS A 92 -12.07 -12.17 -14.56
N GLY A 93 -12.50 -13.16 -13.80
CA GLY A 93 -12.17 -14.58 -14.03
C GLY A 93 -10.66 -14.84 -14.03
N PHE A 94 -10.18 -15.50 -15.08
CA PHE A 94 -8.76 -15.89 -15.22
C PHE A 94 -7.81 -14.69 -15.27
N GLU A 95 -8.19 -13.61 -15.96
CA GLU A 95 -7.35 -12.42 -16.07
C GLU A 95 -7.12 -11.75 -14.71
N ARG A 96 -8.17 -11.69 -13.88
CA ARG A 96 -8.06 -11.19 -12.50
C ARG A 96 -7.03 -11.99 -11.70
N GLU A 97 -7.11 -13.32 -11.77
CA GLU A 97 -6.19 -14.19 -11.04
C GLU A 97 -4.73 -14.03 -11.53
N GLN A 98 -4.51 -13.85 -12.84
CA GLN A 98 -3.17 -13.57 -13.37
C GLN A 98 -2.59 -12.28 -12.79
N TYR A 99 -3.39 -11.21 -12.67
CA TYR A 99 -2.94 -9.97 -12.05
C TYR A 99 -2.64 -10.11 -10.55
N LEU A 100 -3.43 -10.89 -9.82
CA LEU A 100 -3.16 -11.18 -8.41
C LEU A 100 -1.84 -11.95 -8.24
N GLN A 101 -1.59 -12.95 -9.09
CA GLN A 101 -0.33 -13.71 -9.09
C GLN A 101 0.88 -12.85 -9.49
N GLN A 102 0.72 -11.94 -10.45
CA GLN A 102 1.77 -10.98 -10.81
C GLN A 102 2.07 -10.03 -9.64
N SER A 103 1.03 -9.55 -8.96
CA SER A 103 1.18 -8.71 -7.77
C SER A 103 1.99 -9.43 -6.69
N ASP A 104 1.59 -10.65 -6.32
CA ASP A 104 2.30 -11.51 -5.37
C ASP A 104 3.77 -11.74 -5.76
N HIS A 105 4.03 -12.02 -7.03
CA HIS A 105 5.39 -12.24 -7.53
C HIS A 105 6.31 -11.03 -7.31
N TYR A 106 5.88 -9.84 -7.75
CA TYR A 106 6.66 -8.61 -7.58
C TYR A 106 6.78 -8.24 -6.09
N ASN A 107 5.72 -8.45 -5.32
CA ASN A 107 5.71 -8.16 -3.90
C ASN A 107 6.76 -8.98 -3.14
N TRP A 108 6.81 -10.30 -3.37
CA TRP A 108 7.83 -11.17 -2.77
C TRP A 108 9.24 -10.87 -3.25
N GLN A 109 9.43 -10.37 -4.48
CA GLN A 109 10.72 -9.85 -4.90
C GLN A 109 11.11 -8.59 -4.10
N SER A 110 10.19 -7.63 -3.95
CA SER A 110 10.41 -6.43 -3.13
C SER A 110 10.78 -6.78 -1.69
N ILE A 111 10.01 -7.64 -1.03
CA ILE A 111 10.24 -8.08 0.36
C ILE A 111 11.61 -8.75 0.49
N ARG A 112 11.99 -9.64 -0.44
CA ARG A 112 13.31 -10.30 -0.40
C ARG A 112 14.47 -9.31 -0.51
N ARG A 113 14.31 -8.25 -1.31
CA ARG A 113 15.33 -7.21 -1.50
C ARG A 113 15.36 -6.24 -0.31
N ARG A 114 14.22 -5.96 0.33
CA ARG A 114 14.11 -5.08 1.50
C ARG A 114 13.16 -5.67 2.57
N PRO A 115 13.63 -6.62 3.40
CA PRO A 115 12.76 -7.37 4.34
C PRO A 115 12.12 -6.55 5.46
N LEU A 116 12.58 -5.32 5.68
CA LEU A 116 12.03 -4.39 6.69
C LEU A 116 11.13 -3.34 6.04
N PHE A 117 10.70 -3.54 4.79
CA PHE A 117 9.84 -2.60 4.08
C PHE A 117 8.36 -2.89 4.35
N PRO A 118 7.61 -2.00 5.02
CA PRO A 118 6.23 -2.27 5.44
C PRO A 118 5.24 -2.38 4.27
N ASP A 119 5.47 -1.66 3.17
CA ASP A 119 4.56 -1.67 2.02
C ASP A 119 4.39 -3.07 1.44
N GLY A 120 5.47 -3.85 1.35
CA GLY A 120 5.39 -5.20 0.81
C GLY A 120 4.51 -6.12 1.67
N TYR A 121 4.65 -6.06 2.99
CA TYR A 121 3.77 -6.83 3.89
C TYR A 121 2.34 -6.28 3.90
N THR A 122 2.16 -4.97 3.67
CA THR A 122 0.83 -4.36 3.57
C THR A 122 0.09 -4.88 2.33
N GLN A 123 0.75 -4.89 1.17
CA GLN A 123 0.19 -5.45 -0.07
C GLN A 123 -0.06 -6.95 0.04
N GLU A 124 0.85 -7.69 0.68
CA GLU A 124 0.67 -9.12 0.92
C GLU A 124 -0.58 -9.39 1.76
N THR A 125 -0.80 -8.59 2.80
CA THR A 125 -2.00 -8.69 3.64
C THR A 125 -3.27 -8.51 2.79
N GLU A 126 -3.27 -7.54 1.89
CA GLU A 126 -4.39 -7.28 0.99
C GLU A 126 -4.63 -8.44 0.01
N LEU A 127 -3.56 -9.00 -0.57
CA LEU A 127 -3.64 -10.18 -1.45
C LEU A 127 -4.19 -11.41 -0.72
N LEU A 128 -3.67 -11.73 0.45
CA LEU A 128 -4.16 -12.86 1.25
C LEU A 128 -5.62 -12.66 1.65
N ALA A 129 -6.01 -11.42 1.98
CA ALA A 129 -7.41 -11.09 2.24
C ALA A 129 -8.29 -11.25 0.99
N LEU A 130 -7.84 -10.85 -0.20
CA LEU A 130 -8.57 -11.02 -1.46
C LEU A 130 -8.72 -12.49 -1.88
N TRP A 131 -7.74 -13.32 -1.56
CA TRP A 131 -7.78 -14.77 -1.72
C TRP A 131 -8.51 -15.51 -0.59
N GLU A 132 -9.13 -14.78 0.34
CA GLU A 132 -9.89 -15.33 1.46
C GLU A 132 -9.09 -16.35 2.29
N LYS A 133 -7.80 -16.07 2.48
CA LYS A 133 -6.91 -16.91 3.29
C LYS A 133 -7.36 -16.94 4.76
N PRO A 134 -6.97 -17.99 5.51
CA PRO A 134 -7.25 -18.08 6.93
C PRO A 134 -6.79 -16.84 7.71
N PHE A 135 -7.55 -16.47 8.72
CA PHE A 135 -7.31 -15.28 9.54
C PHE A 135 -5.89 -15.21 10.11
N ASP A 136 -5.38 -16.33 10.64
CA ASP A 136 -4.05 -16.38 11.25
C ASP A 136 -2.94 -16.06 10.25
N GLU A 137 -3.10 -16.45 8.98
CA GLU A 137 -2.16 -16.13 7.91
C GLU A 137 -2.19 -14.64 7.58
N VAL A 138 -3.40 -14.09 7.39
CA VAL A 138 -3.60 -12.66 7.05
C VAL A 138 -3.07 -11.76 8.16
N ILE A 139 -3.45 -12.03 9.41
CA ILE A 139 -3.00 -11.23 10.56
C ILE A 139 -1.51 -11.41 10.83
N GLY A 140 -0.96 -12.60 10.64
CA GLY A 140 0.49 -12.83 10.80
C GLY A 140 1.30 -11.92 9.88
N VAL A 141 0.83 -11.68 8.65
CA VAL A 141 1.44 -10.73 7.72
C VAL A 141 1.16 -9.28 8.11
N LEU A 142 -0.08 -8.94 8.47
CA LEU A 142 -0.43 -7.58 8.91
C LEU A 142 0.44 -7.12 10.09
N ASN A 143 0.63 -7.98 11.08
CA ASN A 143 1.48 -7.68 12.24
C ASN A 143 2.93 -7.36 11.83
N ARG A 144 3.44 -7.97 10.75
CA ARG A 144 4.77 -7.63 10.22
C ARG A 144 4.78 -6.25 9.56
N ALA A 145 3.74 -5.91 8.79
CA ALA A 145 3.58 -4.57 8.24
C ALA A 145 3.55 -3.52 9.36
N GLU A 146 2.74 -3.75 10.40
CA GLU A 146 2.63 -2.86 11.57
C GLU A 146 3.94 -2.76 12.36
N THR A 147 4.72 -3.85 12.43
CA THR A 147 6.02 -3.85 13.11
C THR A 147 7.05 -2.97 12.39
N PHE A 148 7.09 -3.03 11.06
CA PHE A 148 8.08 -2.30 10.26
C PHE A 148 7.63 -0.89 9.86
N GLY A 149 6.32 -0.63 9.84
CA GLY A 149 5.71 0.64 9.47
C GLY A 149 4.54 1.02 10.36
N PRO A 150 4.75 1.19 11.68
CA PRO A 150 3.66 1.39 12.63
C PRO A 150 2.85 2.68 12.43
N TYR A 151 3.39 3.65 11.69
CA TYR A 151 2.73 4.93 11.41
C TYR A 151 2.48 5.16 9.91
N GLU A 152 2.68 4.13 9.09
CA GLU A 152 2.48 4.24 7.65
C GLU A 152 1.00 4.35 7.31
N LYS A 153 0.69 5.31 6.44
CA LYS A 153 -0.68 5.59 6.02
C LYS A 153 -1.30 4.36 5.35
N TYR A 154 -0.60 3.76 4.40
CA TYR A 154 -1.11 2.61 3.64
C TYR A 154 -1.33 1.40 4.55
N THR A 155 -0.40 1.12 5.48
CA THR A 155 -0.57 0.08 6.50
C THR A 155 -1.81 0.31 7.36
N ALA A 156 -2.06 1.54 7.80
CA ALA A 156 -3.26 1.87 8.57
C ALA A 156 -4.56 1.70 7.77
N GLU A 157 -4.60 2.10 6.49
CA GLU A 157 -5.76 1.90 5.61
C GLU A 157 -6.06 0.40 5.43
N THR A 158 -5.03 -0.40 5.16
CA THR A 158 -5.17 -1.86 5.02
C THR A 158 -5.56 -2.53 6.33
N ALA A 159 -4.96 -2.13 7.46
CA ALA A 159 -5.30 -2.65 8.78
C ALA A 159 -6.78 -2.43 9.09
N MET A 160 -7.31 -1.22 8.82
CA MET A 160 -8.75 -0.95 8.99
C MET A 160 -9.61 -1.86 8.12
N ASN A 161 -9.28 -2.05 6.84
CA ASN A 161 -10.09 -2.92 5.98
C ASN A 161 -10.05 -4.39 6.45
N VAL A 162 -8.87 -4.90 6.78
CA VAL A 162 -8.65 -6.30 7.18
C VAL A 162 -9.27 -6.59 8.54
N LEU A 163 -9.03 -5.76 9.55
CA LEU A 163 -9.56 -5.98 10.89
C LEU A 163 -11.10 -5.99 10.88
N PHE A 164 -11.73 -5.14 10.08
CA PHE A 164 -13.19 -5.15 9.96
C PHE A 164 -13.72 -6.34 9.17
N LYS A 165 -13.02 -6.77 8.11
CA LYS A 165 -13.34 -8.03 7.41
C LYS A 165 -13.38 -9.22 8.36
N TYR A 166 -12.42 -9.30 9.28
CA TYR A 166 -12.28 -10.41 10.22
C TYR A 166 -12.80 -10.09 11.63
N TRP A 167 -13.70 -9.10 11.79
CA TRP A 167 -14.13 -8.57 13.09
C TRP A 167 -14.54 -9.62 14.12
N ALA A 168 -15.29 -10.63 13.67
CA ALA A 168 -15.80 -11.72 14.52
C ALA A 168 -14.67 -12.58 15.11
N GLN A 169 -13.53 -12.69 14.41
CA GLN A 169 -12.37 -13.51 14.78
C GLN A 169 -11.33 -12.73 15.58
N LEU A 170 -11.45 -11.40 15.64
CA LEU A 170 -10.53 -10.55 16.39
C LEU A 170 -10.59 -10.81 17.88
N SER A 171 -9.42 -10.92 18.49
CA SER A 171 -9.23 -10.78 19.94
C SER A 171 -9.63 -9.39 20.43
N GLN A 172 -9.83 -9.24 21.75
CA GLN A 172 -10.12 -7.95 22.35
C GLN A 172 -9.06 -6.89 22.03
N GLN A 173 -7.77 -7.27 22.07
CA GLN A 173 -6.68 -6.35 21.76
C GLN A 173 -6.71 -5.90 20.29
N GLN A 174 -6.98 -6.81 19.35
CA GLN A 174 -7.07 -6.46 17.94
C GLN A 174 -8.28 -5.56 17.64
N ARG A 175 -9.41 -5.76 18.33
CA ARG A 175 -10.55 -4.84 18.26
C ARG A 175 -10.20 -3.44 18.78
N LEU A 176 -9.43 -3.36 19.87
CA LEU A 176 -8.92 -2.09 20.38
C LEU A 176 -7.96 -1.42 19.37
N ASN A 177 -7.09 -2.18 18.72
CA ASN A 177 -6.22 -1.66 17.66
C ASN A 177 -7.05 -1.12 16.48
N ALA A 178 -8.09 -1.83 16.05
CA ALA A 178 -9.01 -1.35 15.00
C ALA A 178 -9.69 -0.03 15.38
N VAL A 179 -10.15 0.09 16.63
CA VAL A 179 -10.68 1.36 17.18
C VAL A 179 -9.60 2.44 17.19
N HIS A 180 -8.37 2.10 17.55
CA HIS A 180 -7.26 3.05 17.60
C HIS A 180 -6.95 3.61 16.21
N TYR A 181 -6.95 2.79 15.15
CA TYR A 181 -6.78 3.29 13.78
C TYR A 181 -7.83 4.33 13.39
N MET A 182 -9.09 4.11 13.81
CA MET A 182 -10.17 5.07 13.55
C MET A 182 -10.06 6.34 14.39
N THR A 183 -9.75 6.23 15.68
CA THR A 183 -9.82 7.36 16.62
C THR A 183 -8.55 8.22 16.63
N ALA A 184 -7.39 7.63 16.36
CA ALA A 184 -6.11 8.33 16.26
C ALA A 184 -5.58 8.36 14.82
N HIS A 185 -6.48 8.43 13.85
CA HIS A 185 -6.17 8.40 12.42
C HIS A 185 -5.09 9.40 12.01
N GLU A 186 -5.03 10.57 12.65
CA GLU A 186 -4.03 11.61 12.36
C GLU A 186 -2.59 11.16 12.63
N LYS A 187 -2.36 10.22 13.57
CA LYS A 187 -1.03 9.66 13.83
C LYS A 187 -0.45 8.90 12.64
N TYR A 188 -1.31 8.45 11.73
CA TYR A 188 -0.95 7.70 10.52
C TYR A 188 -0.99 8.59 9.27
N GLY A 189 -1.05 9.92 9.43
CA GLY A 189 -1.20 10.85 8.30
C GLY A 189 -2.58 10.79 7.61
N LEU A 190 -3.56 10.10 8.20
CA LEU A 190 -4.91 10.01 7.66
C LEU A 190 -5.72 11.23 8.10
N LYS A 191 -6.26 11.97 7.12
CA LYS A 191 -7.21 13.04 7.37
C LYS A 191 -8.62 12.45 7.55
N ARG A 192 -9.47 13.10 8.36
CA ARG A 192 -10.84 12.63 8.61
C ARG A 192 -11.67 12.40 7.35
N TRP A 193 -11.50 13.23 6.31
CA TRP A 193 -12.21 13.02 5.04
C TRP A 193 -11.82 11.70 4.36
N ARG A 194 -10.56 11.25 4.48
CA ARG A 194 -10.10 9.97 3.91
C ARG A 194 -10.74 8.77 4.61
N LEU A 195 -10.94 8.83 5.93
CA LEU A 195 -11.72 7.81 6.64
C LEU A 195 -13.14 7.69 6.09
N ASN A 196 -13.78 8.82 5.78
CA ASN A 196 -15.11 8.82 5.22
C ASN A 196 -15.15 8.17 3.83
N GLU A 197 -14.15 8.45 2.99
CA GLU A 197 -14.01 7.80 1.67
C GLU A 197 -13.84 6.28 1.81
N ILE A 198 -12.92 5.83 2.68
CA ILE A 198 -12.69 4.40 2.93
C ILE A 198 -13.99 3.71 3.37
N PHE A 199 -14.72 4.29 4.33
CA PHE A 199 -15.94 3.66 4.85
C PHE A 199 -17.14 3.80 3.92
N LYS A 200 -17.14 4.76 2.99
CA LYS A 200 -18.23 4.97 2.03
C LYS A 200 -18.35 3.79 1.09
N VAL A 201 -17.21 3.27 0.64
CA VAL A 201 -17.12 2.15 -0.32
C VAL A 201 -16.92 0.78 0.35
N SER A 202 -16.70 0.74 1.67
CA SER A 202 -16.44 -0.51 2.37
C SER A 202 -17.70 -1.40 2.50
N PRO A 203 -17.60 -2.72 2.23
CA PRO A 203 -18.70 -3.65 2.48
C PRO A 203 -19.07 -3.75 3.97
N TYR A 204 -18.20 -3.29 4.88
CA TYR A 204 -18.40 -3.31 6.33
C TYR A 204 -18.92 -1.97 6.89
N LYS A 205 -19.41 -1.07 6.03
CA LYS A 205 -19.88 0.29 6.39
C LYS A 205 -20.75 0.33 7.64
N GLN A 206 -21.71 -0.59 7.79
CA GLN A 206 -22.61 -0.60 8.96
C GLN A 206 -21.84 -0.83 10.27
N GLN A 207 -20.86 -1.74 10.26
CA GLN A 207 -20.02 -2.04 11.42
C GLN A 207 -19.14 -0.84 11.77
N PHE A 208 -18.54 -0.19 10.77
CA PHE A 208 -17.81 1.06 10.94
C PHE A 208 -18.67 2.14 11.57
N CYS A 209 -19.88 2.36 11.06
CA CYS A 209 -20.75 3.40 11.56
C CYS A 209 -21.24 3.13 12.98
N ASN A 210 -21.58 1.88 13.31
CA ASN A 210 -21.93 1.51 14.68
C ASN A 210 -20.77 1.80 15.64
N LEU A 211 -19.54 1.46 15.25
CA LEU A 211 -18.37 1.72 16.06
C LEU A 211 -18.07 3.22 16.18
N ALA A 212 -18.17 3.97 15.09
CA ALA A 212 -17.97 5.42 15.07
C ALA A 212 -18.95 6.14 16.01
N VAL A 213 -20.23 5.72 16.03
CA VAL A 213 -21.22 6.25 16.97
C VAL A 213 -20.83 5.90 18.42
N PHE A 214 -20.43 4.65 18.68
CA PHE A 214 -20.00 4.22 20.00
C PHE A 214 -18.81 5.02 20.53
N VAL A 215 -17.81 5.30 19.69
CA VAL A 215 -16.62 6.10 20.07
C VAL A 215 -16.79 7.61 19.85
N ARG A 216 -18.00 8.07 19.49
CA ARG A 216 -18.33 9.47 19.21
C ARG A 216 -17.40 10.12 18.17
N LEU A 217 -17.04 9.38 17.13
CA LEU A 217 -16.25 9.88 16.00
C LEU A 217 -17.19 10.42 14.91
N PRO A 218 -17.21 11.73 14.63
CA PRO A 218 -18.10 12.30 13.65
C PRO A 218 -17.65 11.99 12.22
N LEU A 219 -18.46 11.19 11.52
CA LEU A 219 -18.23 10.75 10.15
C LEU A 219 -19.49 11.02 9.33
N TRP A 220 -19.39 11.90 8.33
CA TRP A 220 -20.52 12.27 7.48
C TRP A 220 -21.07 11.06 6.69
N THR A 221 -20.21 10.09 6.36
CA THR A 221 -20.60 8.81 5.74
C THR A 221 -21.61 8.01 6.58
N CYS A 222 -21.64 8.23 7.89
CA CYS A 222 -22.53 7.59 8.85
C CYS A 222 -23.78 8.42 9.20
N GLY A 223 -23.97 9.57 8.54
CA GLY A 223 -25.08 10.50 8.76
C GLY A 223 -25.03 11.24 10.11
N ASN A 224 -26.06 12.05 10.38
CA ASN A 224 -26.22 12.87 11.60
C ASN A 224 -26.35 12.07 12.91
N LEU A 225 -26.16 10.75 12.89
CA LEU A 225 -26.10 9.93 14.11
C LEU A 225 -24.93 10.32 15.03
N SER A 226 -23.87 10.90 14.47
CA SER A 226 -22.75 11.43 15.26
C SER A 226 -23.00 12.82 15.84
N ASP A 227 -23.80 13.65 15.18
CA ASP A 227 -24.19 14.99 15.66
C ASP A 227 -25.34 14.94 16.67
N ALA A 228 -26.26 13.98 16.55
CA ALA A 228 -27.37 13.79 17.50
C ALA A 228 -26.91 13.35 18.91
N VAL A 229 -25.73 12.72 19.03
CA VAL A 229 -25.15 12.33 20.32
C VAL A 229 -24.45 13.51 21.02
N LEU A 230 -23.96 14.50 20.27
CA LEU A 230 -23.42 15.74 20.83
C LEU A 230 -24.52 16.60 21.47
N ASP A 231 -25.71 16.63 20.89
CA ASP A 231 -26.85 17.41 21.41
C ASP A 231 -27.50 16.78 22.67
N ASN A 232 -27.28 15.48 22.91
CA ASN A 232 -27.82 14.77 24.08
C ASN A 232 -26.91 14.81 25.32
N SER A 233 -25.70 15.38 25.21
CA SER A 233 -24.77 15.52 26.33
C SER A 233 -25.21 16.53 27.40
N ARG A 234 -26.24 17.35 27.12
CA ARG A 234 -26.89 18.21 28.14
C ARG A 234 -27.94 17.50 29.00
N TYR A 235 -28.23 16.21 28.76
CA TYR A 235 -29.26 15.47 29.48
C TYR A 235 -28.75 14.31 30.35
N GLN A 236 -27.43 14.18 30.54
CA GLN A 236 -26.84 13.13 31.40
C GLN A 236 -26.07 13.65 32.64
N GLU A 237 -26.31 14.89 33.06
CA GLU A 237 -26.08 15.30 34.45
C GLU A 237 -27.42 15.27 35.19
N GLY A 238 -27.82 14.07 35.62
CA GLY A 238 -29.07 13.89 36.35
C GLY A 238 -29.47 12.43 36.47
N ILE A 239 -28.72 11.67 37.29
CA ILE A 239 -29.13 10.67 38.31
C ILE A 239 -27.85 10.05 38.87
#